data_AF-A0A238C5Z4-F1
#
_entry.id   AF-A0A238C5Z4-F1
#
_cell.length_a   1.000
_cell.length_b   1.000
_cell.length_c   1.000
_cell.angle_alpha   90.00
_cell.angle_beta   90.00
_cell.angle_gamma   90.00
#
_symmetry.space_group_name_H-M   'P 1'
#
loop_
_entity.id
_entity.type
_entity.pdbx_description
1 polymer ?
#
loop_
_entity_poly.entity_id
_entity_poly.type
_entity_poly.pdbx_seq_one_letter_code
_entity_poly.pdbx_strand_id
1 'polypeptide(L)'
;MIVTTNVLGSGRSCRRATECVVKILLMESISVDNKPHYQISFYSNNENYCHIPSHTLSVPTDITVNKLNMLANKTLNNISDKENELVVFDFLISSTILRTTLEEFVQENHVPVESVINIECIVQEPAPEPGFDATLPDWIGAIRCNEKFIASTTYGGELILWNHSGKKLISSVLHEEAINLTVDLIFGRNRIVTGGHDQVLMISDVEMDGSECFIKPVCVLRGHERSVESIAVNNDGTRVVSGGFDKMLKVWNTDKVTECWESEKILFTPMVTLSGHKDAVVGAVWSPSSTKEVLTASWDHTISIWDLELAGMAQYNVLFSNTKFITNK
;
A
#
# COMPACT_ATOMS: atom_id res chain seq x y z
N MET A 1 5.72 27.07 -52.03
CA MET A 1 5.35 28.21 -52.89
C MET A 1 4.01 28.71 -52.38
N ILE A 2 4.00 29.88 -51.75
CA ILE A 2 2.82 30.43 -51.05
C ILE A 2 1.88 31.02 -52.10
N VAL A 3 0.61 30.56 -52.13
CA VAL A 3 -0.48 31.24 -52.84
C VAL A 3 -1.62 31.43 -51.86
N THR A 4 -1.79 32.68 -51.44
CA THR A 4 -2.94 33.19 -50.68
C THR A 4 -4.10 33.49 -51.61
N THR A 5 -5.30 33.01 -51.29
CA THR A 5 -6.55 33.60 -51.79
C THR A 5 -7.49 33.87 -50.62
N ASN A 6 -7.73 35.16 -50.39
CA ASN A 6 -8.74 35.68 -49.48
C ASN A 6 -10.13 35.44 -50.07
N VAL A 7 -11.06 34.92 -49.27
CA VAL A 7 -12.50 35.12 -49.47
C VAL A 7 -13.10 35.55 -48.14
N LEU A 8 -13.48 36.83 -48.08
CA LEU A 8 -14.34 37.40 -47.04
C LEU A 8 -15.79 36.96 -47.31
N GLY A 9 -16.41 36.31 -46.33
CA GLY A 9 -17.80 35.89 -46.38
C GLY A 9 -18.35 35.65 -44.96
N SER A 10 -19.15 36.60 -44.51
CA SER A 10 -19.78 36.76 -43.20
C SER A 10 -20.50 35.54 -42.58
N GLY A 11 -20.27 35.34 -41.28
CA GLY A 11 -21.34 35.36 -40.28
C GLY A 11 -22.20 34.10 -40.06
N ARG A 12 -21.85 33.37 -39.00
CA ARG A 12 -22.67 32.49 -38.12
C ARG A 12 -22.61 30.96 -38.37
N SER A 13 -22.33 30.28 -37.25
CA SER A 13 -22.40 28.84 -36.97
C SER A 13 -21.17 27.99 -37.31
N CYS A 14 -20.05 28.27 -36.63
CA CYS A 14 -18.92 27.35 -36.51
C CYS A 14 -19.17 26.37 -35.34
N ARG A 15 -19.85 25.24 -35.60
CA ARG A 15 -19.85 24.05 -34.71
C ARG A 15 -19.58 22.74 -35.46
N ARG A 16 -19.29 22.79 -36.76
CA ARG A 16 -18.97 21.61 -37.60
C ARG A 16 -17.54 21.58 -38.14
N ALA A 17 -16.71 22.56 -37.79
CA ALA A 17 -15.35 22.67 -38.34
C ALA A 17 -14.28 21.93 -37.51
N THR A 18 -14.56 21.55 -36.26
CA THR A 18 -13.62 20.82 -35.40
C THR A 18 -13.70 19.30 -35.54
N GLU A 19 -14.82 18.73 -36.01
CA GLU A 19 -14.95 17.28 -36.25
C GLU A 19 -14.25 16.83 -37.56
N CYS A 20 -14.05 17.72 -38.53
CA CYS A 20 -13.42 17.36 -39.80
C CYS A 20 -11.89 17.47 -39.82
N VAL A 21 -11.27 18.19 -38.88
CA VAL A 21 -9.83 18.46 -38.91
C VAL A 21 -9.01 17.31 -38.31
N VAL A 22 -9.59 16.47 -37.45
CA VAL A 22 -8.93 15.26 -36.94
C VAL A 22 -8.83 14.17 -38.01
N LYS A 23 -9.63 14.25 -39.08
CA LYS A 23 -9.71 13.20 -40.11
C LYS A 23 -8.66 13.31 -41.22
N ILE A 24 -7.83 14.37 -41.26
CA ILE A 24 -7.00 14.69 -42.45
C ILE A 24 -5.49 14.77 -42.17
N LEU A 25 -5.03 14.79 -40.90
CA LEU A 25 -3.59 14.89 -40.57
C LEU A 25 -2.87 13.54 -40.29
N LEU A 26 -3.47 12.41 -40.68
CA LEU A 26 -2.84 11.07 -40.69
C LEU A 26 -2.54 10.57 -42.12
N MET A 27 -2.44 11.47 -43.10
CA MET A 27 -2.03 11.13 -44.46
C MET A 27 -0.67 11.75 -44.80
N GLU A 28 0.37 11.37 -44.06
CA GLU A 28 1.74 11.45 -44.56
C GLU A 28 2.24 10.04 -44.91
N SER A 29 2.26 9.78 -46.22
CA SER A 29 2.98 8.71 -46.92
C SER A 29 2.93 7.30 -46.31
N ILE A 30 1.84 6.57 -46.58
CA ILE A 30 1.77 5.13 -46.32
C ILE A 30 1.58 4.43 -47.66
N SER A 31 2.60 3.67 -48.07
CA SER A 31 2.46 2.55 -49.00
C SER A 31 1.27 1.70 -48.54
N VAL A 32 0.33 1.42 -49.44
CA VAL A 32 -0.91 0.67 -49.15
C VAL A 32 -0.56 -0.77 -48.76
N ASP A 33 -0.12 -0.96 -47.52
CA ASP A 33 -0.11 -2.23 -46.83
C ASP A 33 -1.46 -2.34 -46.16
N ASN A 34 -2.33 -3.18 -46.72
CA ASN A 34 -3.69 -3.44 -46.23
C ASN A 34 -3.64 -4.30 -44.95
N LYS A 35 -2.92 -3.85 -43.92
CA LYS A 35 -2.78 -4.54 -42.64
C LYS A 35 -4.10 -4.46 -41.86
N PRO A 36 -4.48 -5.54 -41.13
CA PRO A 36 -5.65 -5.49 -40.27
C PRO A 36 -5.47 -4.41 -39.19
N HIS A 37 -6.59 -3.84 -38.73
CA HIS A 37 -6.61 -2.84 -37.68
C HIS A 37 -7.59 -3.26 -36.59
N TYR A 38 -7.25 -3.00 -35.34
CA TYR A 38 -8.14 -3.13 -34.19
C TYR A 38 -8.76 -1.80 -33.82
N GLN A 39 -10.00 -1.86 -33.33
CA GLN A 39 -10.65 -0.73 -32.69
C GLN A 39 -10.36 -0.79 -31.20
N ILE A 40 -9.78 0.27 -30.65
CA ILE A 40 -9.43 0.38 -29.24
C ILE A 40 -10.06 1.64 -28.63
N SER A 41 -10.23 1.67 -27.32
CA SER A 41 -10.53 2.90 -26.57
C SER A 41 -9.77 2.90 -25.25
N PHE A 42 -9.22 4.06 -24.89
CA PHE A 42 -8.51 4.23 -23.63
C PHE A 42 -9.43 4.73 -22.52
N TYR A 43 -9.19 4.28 -21.31
CA TYR A 43 -9.75 4.88 -20.09
C TYR A 43 -8.73 4.76 -18.95
N SER A 44 -8.89 5.55 -17.90
CA SER A 44 -8.09 5.40 -16.68
C SER A 44 -8.96 5.59 -15.45
N ASN A 45 -8.75 4.73 -14.45
CA ASN A 45 -9.40 4.84 -13.14
C ASN A 45 -8.64 5.78 -12.20
N ASN A 46 -7.43 6.24 -12.58
CA ASN A 46 -6.65 7.18 -11.80
C ASN A 46 -7.25 8.59 -11.92
N GLU A 47 -7.54 9.24 -10.79
CA GLU A 47 -8.17 10.58 -10.75
C GLU A 47 -7.39 11.61 -11.56
N ASN A 48 -6.05 11.54 -11.56
CA ASN A 48 -5.18 12.47 -12.28
C ASN A 48 -5.24 12.30 -13.81
N TYR A 49 -5.64 11.13 -14.30
CA TYR A 49 -5.65 10.76 -15.72
C TYR A 49 -7.03 10.34 -16.23
N CYS A 50 -8.09 10.61 -15.46
CA CYS A 50 -9.48 10.32 -15.83
C CYS A 50 -9.95 11.08 -17.09
N HIS A 51 -9.19 12.10 -17.51
CA HIS A 51 -9.46 12.91 -18.70
C HIS A 51 -9.00 12.27 -20.02
N ILE A 52 -8.36 11.09 -19.99
CA ILE A 52 -8.02 10.37 -21.22
C ILE A 52 -9.33 10.06 -21.97
N PRO A 53 -9.50 10.57 -23.20
CA PRO A 53 -10.79 10.50 -23.89
C PRO A 53 -11.07 9.06 -24.36
N SER A 54 -12.22 8.52 -23.98
CA SER A 54 -12.72 7.18 -24.32
C SER A 54 -13.25 7.02 -25.75
N HIS A 55 -12.73 7.84 -26.67
CA HIS A 55 -13.05 7.74 -28.09
C HIS A 55 -12.44 6.48 -28.71
N THR A 56 -13.15 5.91 -29.68
CA THR A 56 -12.68 4.76 -30.44
C THR A 56 -11.60 5.17 -31.44
N LEU A 57 -10.48 4.45 -31.42
CA LEU A 57 -9.30 4.66 -32.25
C LEU A 57 -9.03 3.40 -33.07
N SER A 58 -8.59 3.58 -34.32
CA SER A 58 -8.19 2.47 -35.19
C SER A 58 -6.66 2.36 -35.17
N VAL A 59 -6.13 1.24 -34.69
CA VAL A 59 -4.69 0.98 -34.57
C VAL A 59 -4.28 -0.27 -35.34
N PRO A 60 -3.06 -0.34 -35.89
CA PRO A 60 -2.53 -1.56 -36.50
C PRO A 60 -2.49 -2.73 -35.51
N THR A 61 -2.64 -3.97 -35.97
CA THR A 61 -2.57 -5.16 -35.09
C THR A 61 -1.18 -5.35 -34.45
N ASP A 62 -0.12 -5.02 -35.18
CA ASP A 62 1.28 -5.15 -34.77
C ASP A 62 1.76 -4.02 -33.83
N ILE A 63 0.84 -3.24 -33.25
CA ILE A 63 1.18 -2.12 -32.39
C ILE A 63 1.86 -2.62 -31.10
N THR A 64 3.01 -2.01 -30.79
CA THR A 64 3.77 -2.27 -29.57
C THR A 64 3.32 -1.37 -28.43
N VAL A 65 3.58 -1.79 -27.19
CA VAL A 65 3.30 -1.00 -25.97
C VAL A 65 3.88 0.42 -26.07
N ASN A 66 5.10 0.59 -26.57
CA ASN A 66 5.72 1.91 -26.73
C ASN A 66 4.93 2.83 -27.68
N LYS A 67 4.41 2.29 -28.79
CA LYS A 67 3.59 3.06 -29.75
C LYS A 67 2.21 3.39 -29.16
N LEU A 68 1.61 2.46 -28.42
CA LEU A 68 0.37 2.72 -27.67
C LEU A 68 0.57 3.83 -26.63
N ASN A 69 1.71 3.85 -25.95
CA ASN A 69 2.06 4.87 -24.97
C ASN A 69 2.22 6.25 -25.61
N MET A 70 2.88 6.33 -26.78
CA MET A 70 2.89 7.56 -27.58
C MET A 70 1.47 8.01 -27.99
N LEU A 71 0.59 7.07 -28.33
CA LEU A 71 -0.78 7.37 -28.75
C LEU A 71 -1.62 7.88 -27.57
N ALA A 72 -1.54 7.24 -26.41
CA ALA A 72 -2.19 7.67 -25.18
C ALA A 72 -1.75 9.09 -24.78
N ASN A 73 -0.44 9.37 -24.78
CA ASN A 73 0.07 10.71 -24.49
C ASN A 73 -0.40 11.77 -25.51
N LYS A 74 -0.47 11.44 -26.81
CA LYS A 74 -1.05 12.34 -27.81
C LYS A 74 -2.52 12.65 -27.54
N THR A 75 -3.30 11.64 -27.14
CA THR A 75 -4.72 11.84 -26.82
C THR A 75 -4.93 12.67 -25.56
N LEU A 76 -4.00 12.58 -24.59
CA LEU A 76 -4.02 13.38 -23.37
C LEU A 76 -3.64 14.84 -23.64
N ASN A 77 -2.55 15.08 -24.39
CA ASN A 77 -2.03 16.42 -24.65
C ASN A 77 -2.92 17.25 -25.59
N ASN A 78 -3.70 16.61 -26.46
CA ASN A 78 -4.68 17.32 -27.28
C ASN A 78 -5.79 18.02 -26.46
N ILE A 79 -5.92 17.69 -25.17
CA ILE A 79 -6.92 18.27 -24.27
C ILE A 79 -6.28 19.23 -23.26
N SER A 80 -5.05 18.96 -22.82
CA SER A 80 -4.33 19.87 -21.93
C SER A 80 -3.43 20.82 -22.72
N ASP A 81 -3.75 22.12 -22.74
CA ASP A 81 -2.86 23.21 -23.23
C ASP A 81 -1.53 23.33 -22.47
N LYS A 82 -1.22 22.38 -21.59
CA LYS A 82 0.05 22.24 -20.89
C LYS A 82 0.88 21.21 -21.63
N GLU A 83 2.10 21.56 -22.01
CA GLU A 83 3.14 20.60 -22.35
C GLU A 83 3.42 19.74 -21.11
N ASN A 84 2.59 18.72 -20.89
CA ASN A 84 2.80 17.77 -19.81
C ASN A 84 3.98 16.89 -20.17
N GLU A 85 4.81 16.59 -19.17
CA GLU A 85 5.84 15.56 -19.26
C GLU A 85 5.21 14.25 -19.75
N LEU A 86 5.91 13.55 -20.65
CA LEU A 86 5.44 12.27 -21.17
C LEU A 86 5.29 11.27 -20.02
N VAL A 87 4.06 10.84 -19.77
CA VAL A 87 3.75 9.86 -18.74
C VAL A 87 3.91 8.47 -19.33
N VAL A 88 4.63 7.60 -18.64
CA VAL A 88 4.76 6.21 -19.05
C VAL A 88 3.57 5.42 -18.50
N PHE A 89 2.76 4.85 -19.38
CA PHE A 89 1.65 3.98 -19.01
C PHE A 89 1.94 2.51 -19.25
N ASP A 90 1.47 1.67 -18.34
CA ASP A 90 1.17 0.26 -18.57
C ASP A 90 -0.30 0.10 -18.96
N PHE A 91 -0.60 -0.91 -19.78
CA PHE A 91 -1.92 -1.12 -20.36
C PHE A 91 -2.56 -2.40 -19.85
N LEU A 92 -3.80 -2.31 -19.37
CA LEU A 92 -4.59 -3.46 -18.93
C LEU A 92 -5.72 -3.73 -19.93
N ILE A 93 -5.89 -5.00 -20.30
CA ILE A 93 -7.02 -5.46 -21.11
C ILE A 93 -7.63 -6.66 -20.38
N SER A 94 -8.91 -6.58 -20.01
CA SER A 94 -9.60 -7.63 -19.26
C SER A 94 -8.83 -8.10 -18.01
N SER A 95 -8.30 -7.14 -17.23
CA SER A 95 -7.48 -7.38 -16.04
C SER A 95 -6.11 -8.04 -16.26
N THR A 96 -5.64 -8.13 -17.50
CA THR A 96 -4.30 -8.65 -17.83
C THR A 96 -3.43 -7.54 -18.43
N ILE A 97 -2.18 -7.46 -17.98
CA ILE A 97 -1.22 -6.45 -18.47
C ILE A 97 -0.73 -6.83 -19.86
N LEU A 98 -0.80 -5.89 -20.80
CA LEU A 98 -0.24 -6.01 -22.14
C LEU A 98 1.29 -5.89 -22.09
N ARG A 99 1.99 -6.99 -22.36
CA ARG A 99 3.47 -7.05 -22.39
C ARG A 99 4.06 -7.24 -23.79
N THR A 100 3.24 -7.75 -24.71
CA THR A 100 3.60 -8.12 -26.07
C THR A 100 2.96 -7.15 -27.08
N THR A 101 2.93 -7.50 -28.35
CA THR A 101 2.11 -6.77 -29.32
C THR A 101 0.63 -6.99 -29.07
N LEU A 102 -0.21 -6.06 -29.52
CA LEU A 102 -1.67 -6.21 -29.35
C LEU A 102 -2.20 -7.46 -30.08
N GLU A 103 -1.63 -7.82 -31.22
CA GLU A 103 -1.98 -9.04 -31.96
C GLU A 103 -1.74 -10.32 -31.17
N GLU A 104 -0.52 -10.50 -30.65
CA GLU A 104 -0.15 -11.68 -29.85
C GLU A 104 -1.04 -11.77 -28.61
N PHE A 105 -1.24 -10.65 -27.91
CA PHE A 105 -2.08 -10.61 -26.72
C PHE A 105 -3.54 -11.01 -27.00
N VAL A 106 -4.12 -10.49 -28.09
CA VAL A 106 -5.50 -10.80 -28.51
C VAL A 106 -5.64 -12.28 -28.87
N GLN A 107 -4.66 -12.85 -29.56
CA GLN A 107 -4.64 -14.27 -29.93
C GLN A 107 -4.52 -15.18 -28.71
N GLU A 108 -3.61 -14.87 -27.79
CA GLU A 108 -3.37 -15.65 -26.56
C GLU A 108 -4.54 -15.60 -25.58
N ASN A 109 -5.14 -14.42 -25.39
CA ASN A 109 -6.22 -14.22 -24.42
C ASN A 109 -7.62 -14.34 -25.04
N HIS A 110 -7.71 -14.71 -26.32
CA HIS A 110 -8.97 -14.85 -27.08
C HIS A 110 -9.90 -13.64 -26.94
N VAL A 111 -9.33 -12.43 -27.02
CA VAL A 111 -10.09 -11.18 -26.89
C VAL A 111 -10.98 -11.00 -28.13
N PRO A 112 -12.28 -10.70 -27.97
CA PRO A 112 -13.20 -10.54 -29.11
C PRO A 112 -12.81 -9.33 -29.97
N VAL A 113 -12.36 -9.60 -31.18
CA VAL A 113 -11.90 -8.59 -32.16
C VAL A 113 -13.06 -7.87 -32.88
N GLU A 114 -14.28 -8.40 -32.78
CA GLU A 114 -15.49 -7.80 -33.37
C GLU A 114 -15.98 -6.56 -32.60
N SER A 115 -15.48 -6.38 -31.37
CA SER A 115 -15.81 -5.27 -30.48
C SER A 115 -14.62 -4.35 -30.24
N VAL A 116 -14.90 -3.13 -29.78
CA VAL A 116 -13.87 -2.19 -29.33
C VAL A 116 -13.15 -2.78 -28.11
N ILE A 117 -11.82 -2.88 -28.19
CA ILE A 117 -10.98 -3.34 -27.11
C ILE A 117 -10.78 -2.17 -26.14
N ASN A 118 -11.35 -2.29 -24.94
CA ASN A 118 -11.15 -1.31 -23.89
C ASN A 118 -9.78 -1.55 -23.23
N ILE A 119 -8.94 -0.51 -23.22
CA ILE A 119 -7.60 -0.53 -22.65
C ILE A 119 -7.56 0.44 -21.47
N GLU A 120 -7.29 -0.09 -20.28
CA GLU A 120 -7.03 0.74 -19.10
C GLU A 120 -5.59 1.24 -19.12
N CYS A 121 -5.40 2.55 -18.99
CA CYS A 121 -4.10 3.18 -18.83
C CYS A 121 -3.78 3.29 -17.33
N ILE A 122 -2.75 2.58 -16.90
CA ILE A 122 -2.20 2.61 -15.54
C ILE A 122 -0.87 3.32 -15.59
N VAL A 123 -0.60 4.25 -14.67
CA VAL A 123 0.69 4.93 -14.62
C VAL A 123 1.75 3.92 -14.19
N GLN A 124 2.81 3.80 -14.97
CA GLN A 124 3.93 2.95 -14.61
C GLN A 124 4.73 3.63 -13.49
N GLU A 125 4.82 2.94 -12.35
CA GLU A 125 5.77 3.31 -11.32
C GLU A 125 7.13 2.70 -11.67
N PRO A 126 8.22 3.50 -11.67
CA PRO A 126 9.54 2.98 -11.96
C PRO A 126 9.92 1.92 -10.92
N ALA A 127 10.67 0.91 -11.36
CA ALA A 127 11.15 -0.13 -10.45
C ALA A 127 11.92 0.52 -9.30
N PRO A 128 11.65 0.14 -8.03
CA PRO A 128 12.35 0.71 -6.90
C PRO A 128 13.84 0.37 -6.97
N GLU A 129 14.68 1.40 -7.01
CA GLU A 129 16.13 1.23 -6.97
C GLU A 129 16.64 1.23 -5.51
N PRO A 130 17.65 0.41 -5.18
CA PRO A 130 18.22 0.42 -3.84
C PRO A 130 18.91 1.76 -3.56
N GLY A 131 18.34 2.54 -2.65
CA GLY A 131 18.88 3.86 -2.31
C GLY A 131 19.98 3.84 -1.25
N PHE A 132 19.79 3.09 -0.17
CA PHE A 132 20.69 3.09 0.99
C PHE A 132 20.67 1.75 1.71
N ASP A 133 21.85 1.29 2.13
CA ASP A 133 22.03 0.15 3.02
C ASP A 133 22.67 0.58 4.35
N ALA A 134 22.15 0.04 5.45
CA ALA A 134 22.62 0.34 6.79
C ALA A 134 23.14 -0.94 7.45
N THR A 135 24.36 -0.92 7.96
CA THR A 135 24.91 -2.06 8.71
C THR A 135 24.45 -2.01 10.16
N LEU A 136 23.85 -3.10 10.60
CA LEU A 136 23.38 -3.31 11.96
C LEU A 136 24.24 -4.39 12.64
N PRO A 137 24.37 -4.36 13.97
CA PRO A 137 25.25 -5.27 14.69
C PRO A 137 24.75 -6.72 14.70
N ASP A 138 23.45 -6.93 14.46
CA ASP A 138 22.82 -8.24 14.41
C ASP A 138 21.62 -8.23 13.43
N TRP A 139 20.97 -9.38 13.28
CA TRP A 139 19.77 -9.53 12.46
C TRP A 139 18.67 -8.56 12.87
N ILE A 140 17.96 -8.06 11.86
CA ILE A 140 16.86 -7.12 12.06
C ILE A 140 15.60 -7.91 12.40
N GLY A 141 14.99 -7.60 13.54
CA GLY A 141 13.72 -8.19 13.96
C GLY A 141 12.55 -7.54 13.26
N ALA A 142 12.39 -6.23 13.45
CA ALA A 142 11.31 -5.47 12.84
C ALA A 142 11.74 -4.05 12.47
N ILE A 143 11.05 -3.49 11.46
CA ILE A 143 11.26 -2.12 10.98
C ILE A 143 9.92 -1.39 10.97
N ARG A 144 9.90 -0.16 11.47
CA ARG A 144 8.76 0.76 11.36
C ARG A 144 9.27 2.14 10.97
N CYS A 145 8.53 2.87 10.15
CA CYS A 145 8.85 4.23 9.76
C CYS A 145 7.68 5.16 10.09
N ASN A 146 7.99 6.39 10.47
CA ASN A 146 7.05 7.50 10.54
C ASN A 146 7.62 8.67 9.74
N GLU A 147 7.02 9.86 9.80
CA GLU A 147 7.51 11.03 9.06
C GLU A 147 8.84 11.61 9.61
N LYS A 148 9.22 11.25 10.84
CA LYS A 148 10.38 11.82 11.55
C LYS A 148 11.60 10.90 11.49
N PHE A 149 11.38 9.59 11.62
CA PHE A 149 12.43 8.59 11.77
C PHE A 149 11.99 7.19 11.35
N ILE A 150 12.98 6.34 11.14
CA ILE A 150 12.83 4.90 10.95
C ILE A 150 13.34 4.24 12.23
N ALA A 151 12.55 3.33 12.80
CA ALA A 151 12.90 2.51 13.95
C ALA A 151 13.17 1.09 13.47
N SER A 152 14.35 0.56 13.80
CA SER A 152 14.73 -0.84 13.58
C SER A 152 15.07 -1.50 14.90
N THR A 153 14.65 -2.75 15.07
CA THR A 153 15.03 -3.57 16.22
C THR A 153 15.96 -4.69 15.81
N THR A 154 16.83 -5.13 16.73
CA THR A 154 17.78 -6.21 16.48
C THR A 154 17.47 -7.44 17.34
N TYR A 155 17.94 -8.60 16.89
CA TYR A 155 17.93 -9.83 17.68
C TYR A 155 18.83 -9.76 18.92
N GLY A 156 19.70 -8.74 19.01
CA GLY A 156 20.49 -8.42 20.20
C GLY A 156 19.76 -7.59 21.26
N GLY A 157 18.47 -7.27 21.07
CA GLY A 157 17.69 -6.50 22.06
C GLY A 157 17.82 -4.97 21.93
N GLU A 158 18.40 -4.49 20.82
CA GLU A 158 18.62 -3.07 20.58
C GLU A 158 17.48 -2.46 19.74
N LEU A 159 17.02 -1.28 20.14
CA LEU A 159 16.23 -0.37 19.33
C LEU A 159 17.13 0.71 18.77
N ILE A 160 17.12 0.86 17.45
CA ILE A 160 17.96 1.80 16.71
C ILE A 160 17.07 2.70 15.88
N LEU A 161 17.24 4.01 16.04
CA LEU A 161 16.51 5.03 15.30
C LEU A 161 17.40 5.64 14.23
N TRP A 162 16.82 5.92 13.07
CA TRP A 162 17.46 6.47 11.89
C TRP A 162 16.64 7.65 11.38
N ASN A 163 17.29 8.60 10.73
CA ASN A 163 16.55 9.57 9.92
C ASN A 163 16.24 8.99 8.53
N HIS A 164 15.41 9.69 7.76
CA HIS A 164 15.07 9.30 6.38
C HIS A 164 16.24 9.38 5.40
N SER A 165 17.37 9.98 5.78
CA SER A 165 18.60 9.98 4.98
C SER A 165 19.57 8.85 5.32
N GLY A 166 19.19 7.91 6.20
CA GLY A 166 19.99 6.74 6.54
C GLY A 166 21.02 6.94 7.65
N LYS A 167 21.07 8.13 8.29
CA LYS A 167 21.94 8.40 9.43
C LYS A 167 21.31 7.84 10.71
N LYS A 168 22.10 7.05 11.45
CA LYS A 168 21.75 6.61 12.82
C LYS A 168 21.64 7.81 13.76
N LEU A 169 20.50 7.92 14.44
CA LEU A 169 20.20 8.96 15.44
C LEU A 169 20.62 8.49 16.84
N ILE A 170 20.12 7.33 17.27
CA ILE A 170 20.39 6.75 18.59
C ILE A 170 20.29 5.22 18.54
N SER A 171 20.98 4.54 19.45
CA SER A 171 20.74 3.13 19.79
C SER A 171 20.57 2.98 21.29
N SER A 172 19.59 2.19 21.71
CA SER A 172 19.35 1.83 23.11
C SER A 172 19.03 0.35 23.23
N VAL A 173 19.62 -0.32 24.22
CA VAL A 173 19.27 -1.71 24.57
C VAL A 173 18.01 -1.67 25.44
N LEU A 174 16.91 -2.23 24.94
CA LEU A 174 15.62 -2.22 25.64
C LEU A 174 15.26 -3.58 26.24
N HIS A 175 15.63 -4.66 25.56
CA HIS A 175 15.32 -6.03 25.96
C HIS A 175 16.61 -6.84 26.19
N GLU A 176 16.53 -7.88 27.03
CA GLU A 176 17.67 -8.78 27.30
C GLU A 176 17.82 -9.86 26.22
N GLU A 177 16.75 -10.15 25.48
CA GLU A 177 16.71 -11.13 24.38
C GLU A 177 16.20 -10.47 23.08
N ALA A 178 16.10 -11.27 22.01
CA ALA A 178 15.68 -10.85 20.69
C ALA A 178 14.34 -10.11 20.69
N ILE A 179 14.32 -8.96 20.02
CA ILE A 179 13.11 -8.19 19.75
C ILE A 179 12.59 -8.58 18.37
N ASN A 180 11.58 -9.45 18.34
CA ASN A 180 10.96 -9.85 17.08
C ASN A 180 10.04 -8.79 16.51
N LEU A 181 9.59 -7.82 17.34
CA LEU A 181 8.46 -6.97 16.97
C LEU A 181 8.65 -5.50 17.34
N THR A 182 8.27 -4.68 16.36
CA THR A 182 8.03 -3.26 16.53
C THR A 182 6.68 -3.01 15.90
N VAL A 183 5.65 -2.69 16.68
CA VAL A 183 4.42 -2.12 16.12
C VAL A 183 4.00 -0.88 16.90
N ASP A 184 4.31 0.21 16.21
CA ASP A 184 3.51 1.40 15.94
C ASP A 184 3.27 2.42 17.05
N LEU A 185 3.36 3.65 16.57
CA LEU A 185 3.34 4.84 17.37
C LEU A 185 1.91 5.22 17.68
N ILE A 186 1.70 5.61 18.94
CA ILE A 186 0.53 6.42 19.25
C ILE A 186 0.70 7.73 18.48
N PHE A 187 -0.13 7.91 17.44
CA PHE A 187 -0.13 9.11 16.60
C PHE A 187 -0.10 10.35 17.49
N GLY A 188 0.93 11.19 17.31
CA GLY A 188 1.11 12.45 18.03
C GLY A 188 2.00 12.43 19.28
N ARG A 189 2.35 11.27 19.87
CA ARG A 189 3.16 11.19 21.11
C ARG A 189 4.57 10.59 20.95
N ASN A 190 5.01 10.26 19.73
CA ASN A 190 6.30 9.62 19.47
C ASN A 190 6.58 8.40 20.39
N ARG A 191 5.56 7.61 20.74
CA ARG A 191 5.74 6.39 21.55
C ARG A 191 6.05 5.20 20.67
N ILE A 192 6.81 4.23 21.16
CA ILE A 192 7.09 2.96 20.47
C ILE A 192 6.74 1.83 21.42
N VAL A 193 6.08 0.80 20.89
CA VAL A 193 5.87 -0.48 21.60
C VAL A 193 6.79 -1.53 20.99
N THR A 194 7.66 -2.10 21.80
CA THR A 194 8.54 -3.22 21.45
C THR A 194 8.11 -4.46 22.22
N GLY A 195 8.27 -5.64 21.60
CA GLY A 195 8.08 -6.92 22.28
C GLY A 195 9.05 -7.95 21.76
N GLY A 196 9.44 -8.86 22.66
CA GLY A 196 10.49 -9.82 22.36
C GLY A 196 10.27 -11.19 22.97
N HIS A 197 11.31 -12.01 22.85
CA HIS A 197 11.39 -13.35 23.40
C HIS A 197 11.38 -13.38 24.93
N ASP A 198 11.76 -12.27 25.56
CA ASP A 198 11.78 -12.07 27.01
C ASP A 198 10.38 -11.99 27.65
N GLN A 199 9.32 -12.30 26.89
CA GLN A 199 7.91 -12.38 27.32
C GLN A 199 7.33 -11.03 27.76
N VAL A 200 8.05 -9.96 27.44
CA VAL A 200 7.80 -8.61 27.88
C VAL A 200 7.46 -7.75 26.68
N LEU A 201 6.53 -6.82 26.88
CA LEU A 201 6.42 -5.66 26.02
C LEU A 201 6.89 -4.42 26.76
N MET A 202 7.59 -3.54 26.05
CA MET A 202 8.05 -2.27 26.57
C MET A 202 7.44 -1.13 25.77
N ILE A 203 6.93 -0.11 26.48
CA ILE A 203 6.50 1.14 25.87
C ILE A 203 7.56 2.18 26.18
N SER A 204 8.07 2.84 25.14
CA SER A 204 9.12 3.84 25.23
C SER A 204 8.72 5.13 24.53
N ASP A 205 9.05 6.26 25.13
CA ASP A 205 8.84 7.60 24.55
C ASP A 205 10.10 8.02 23.80
N VAL A 206 9.93 8.57 22.61
CA VAL A 206 11.00 9.12 21.78
C VAL A 206 10.90 10.63 21.76
N GLU A 207 11.77 11.26 22.53
CA GLU A 207 11.91 12.71 22.56
C GLU A 207 12.99 13.14 21.56
N MET A 208 12.69 14.21 20.82
CA MET A 208 13.57 14.78 19.79
C MET A 208 13.70 16.27 20.03
N ASP A 209 14.78 16.66 20.71
CA ASP A 209 15.12 18.04 21.00
C ASP A 209 16.13 18.55 19.96
N GLY A 210 15.59 18.93 18.79
CA GLY A 210 16.38 19.41 17.67
C GLY A 210 17.29 18.33 17.08
N SER A 211 18.57 18.35 17.46
CA SER A 211 19.60 17.42 16.95
C SER A 211 19.77 16.18 17.83
N GLU A 212 19.29 16.22 19.08
CA GLU A 212 19.45 15.13 20.04
C GLU A 212 18.14 14.34 20.14
N CYS A 213 18.26 13.02 20.20
CA CYS A 213 17.14 12.11 20.33
C CYS A 213 17.41 11.20 21.52
N PHE A 214 16.41 11.04 22.39
CA PHE A 214 16.49 10.18 23.57
C PHE A 214 15.33 9.19 23.56
N ILE A 215 15.62 7.95 23.95
CA ILE A 215 14.61 6.90 24.13
C ILE A 215 14.44 6.69 25.63
N LYS A 216 13.23 6.91 26.12
CA LYS A 216 12.90 6.80 27.54
C LYS A 216 11.90 5.66 27.75
N PRO A 217 12.29 4.54 28.38
CA PRO A 217 11.33 3.49 28.71
C PRO A 217 10.32 4.02 29.74
N VAL A 218 9.03 3.89 29.43
CA VAL A 218 7.94 4.42 30.26
C VAL A 218 7.32 3.33 31.11
N CYS A 219 6.97 2.19 30.50
CA CYS A 219 6.36 1.09 31.23
C CYS A 219 6.70 -0.27 30.64
N VAL A 220 6.56 -1.29 31.49
CA VAL A 220 6.82 -2.69 31.13
C VAL A 220 5.58 -3.51 31.35
N LEU A 221 5.11 -4.14 30.28
CA LEU A 221 3.94 -5.00 30.25
C LEU A 221 4.41 -6.45 30.38
N ARG A 222 4.08 -7.11 31.50
CA ARG A 222 4.32 -8.56 31.67
C ARG A 222 3.00 -9.29 31.80
N GLY A 223 2.95 -10.45 31.18
CA GLY A 223 1.80 -11.33 31.31
C GLY A 223 1.77 -12.49 30.33
N HIS A 224 2.52 -12.43 29.23
CA HIS A 224 2.74 -13.59 28.38
C HIS A 224 3.64 -14.61 29.09
N GLU A 225 3.38 -15.89 28.83
CA GLU A 225 4.17 -17.01 29.39
C GLU A 225 5.28 -17.47 28.45
N ARG A 226 5.30 -16.93 27.22
CA ARG A 226 6.26 -17.23 26.16
C ARG A 226 6.51 -15.98 25.31
N SER A 227 7.38 -16.11 24.31
CA SER A 227 7.71 -15.06 23.34
C SER A 227 6.47 -14.35 22.81
N VAL A 228 6.56 -13.03 22.70
CA VAL A 228 5.54 -12.19 22.06
C VAL A 228 5.85 -12.14 20.57
N GLU A 229 4.90 -12.58 19.74
CA GLU A 229 5.06 -12.74 18.28
C GLU A 229 4.15 -11.82 17.45
N SER A 230 3.22 -11.09 18.08
CA SER A 230 2.47 -10.03 17.40
C SER A 230 2.05 -8.90 18.34
N ILE A 231 1.99 -7.67 17.81
CA ILE A 231 1.55 -6.46 18.52
C ILE A 231 0.70 -5.64 17.56
N ALA A 232 -0.40 -5.06 18.06
CA ALA A 232 -1.23 -4.11 17.34
C ALA A 232 -1.66 -2.99 18.29
N VAL A 233 -1.66 -1.75 17.81
CA VAL A 233 -2.13 -0.58 18.54
C VAL A 233 -3.44 -0.11 17.90
N ASN A 234 -4.39 0.36 18.71
CA ASN A 234 -5.61 0.94 18.17
C ASN A 234 -5.37 2.36 17.59
N ASN A 235 -6.29 2.83 16.75
CA ASN A 235 -6.17 4.14 16.09
C ASN A 235 -5.97 5.31 17.07
N ASP A 236 -6.59 5.24 18.26
CA ASP A 236 -6.49 6.29 19.27
C ASP A 236 -5.26 6.14 20.19
N GLY A 237 -4.51 5.03 20.07
CA GLY A 237 -3.33 4.72 20.88
C GLY A 237 -3.60 4.42 22.36
N THR A 238 -4.86 4.24 22.74
CA THR A 238 -5.33 3.97 24.10
C THR A 238 -5.30 2.49 24.49
N ARG A 239 -5.13 1.60 23.50
CA ARG A 239 -5.09 0.16 23.69
C ARG A 239 -4.05 -0.50 22.80
N VAL A 240 -3.43 -1.53 23.37
CA VAL A 240 -2.51 -2.42 22.66
C VAL A 240 -3.05 -3.84 22.76
N VAL A 241 -2.99 -4.61 21.69
CA VAL A 241 -3.15 -6.06 21.71
C VAL A 241 -1.82 -6.71 21.40
N SER A 242 -1.49 -7.75 22.14
CA SER A 242 -0.34 -8.61 21.87
C SER A 242 -0.75 -10.06 21.76
N GLY A 243 -0.15 -10.76 20.80
CA GLY A 243 -0.28 -12.21 20.63
C GLY A 243 1.06 -12.88 20.88
N GLY A 244 1.04 -14.00 21.59
CA GLY A 244 2.25 -14.73 21.97
C GLY A 244 2.28 -16.17 21.48
N PHE A 245 3.44 -16.78 21.65
CA PHE A 245 3.64 -18.22 21.48
C PHE A 245 2.95 -19.05 22.59
N ASP A 246 2.42 -18.38 23.62
CA ASP A 246 1.55 -18.95 24.65
C ASP A 246 0.11 -19.17 24.16
N LYS A 247 -0.18 -18.88 22.88
CA LYS A 247 -1.48 -19.07 22.21
C LYS A 247 -2.57 -18.11 22.71
N MET A 248 -2.18 -17.13 23.51
CA MET A 248 -3.07 -16.16 24.12
C MET A 248 -2.95 -14.82 23.40
N LEU A 249 -4.07 -14.10 23.38
CA LEU A 249 -4.04 -12.67 23.11
C LEU A 249 -4.20 -11.92 24.43
N LYS A 250 -3.47 -10.82 24.57
CA LYS A 250 -3.55 -9.95 25.74
C LYS A 250 -3.85 -8.54 25.30
N VAL A 251 -4.78 -7.92 26.01
CA VAL A 251 -5.22 -6.55 25.75
C VAL A 251 -4.72 -5.67 26.89
N TRP A 252 -4.08 -4.56 26.54
CA TRP A 252 -3.43 -3.65 27.46
C TRP A 252 -4.05 -2.27 27.37
N ASN A 253 -4.19 -1.60 28.51
CA ASN A 253 -4.60 -0.19 28.56
C ASN A 253 -3.36 0.70 28.56
N THR A 254 -3.27 1.64 27.61
CA THR A 254 -2.19 2.61 27.55
C THR A 254 -2.61 4.03 27.98
N ASP A 255 -3.89 4.27 28.29
CA ASP A 255 -4.38 5.57 28.79
C ASP A 255 -3.77 5.95 30.13
N LYS A 256 -3.57 4.96 31.00
CA LYS A 256 -2.99 5.17 32.33
C LYS A 256 -1.47 5.38 32.30
N VAL A 257 -0.86 5.28 31.12
CA VAL A 257 0.58 5.50 30.93
C VAL A 257 0.83 7.00 30.74
N THR A 258 0.56 7.79 31.79
CA THR A 258 0.93 9.20 31.88
C THR A 258 2.14 9.33 32.80
N GLU A 259 3.26 9.84 32.25
CA GLU A 259 4.47 10.30 32.94
C GLU A 259 4.73 9.70 34.34
N CYS A 260 4.95 8.39 34.40
CA CYS A 260 5.34 7.72 35.64
C CYS A 260 6.87 7.68 35.73
N TRP A 261 7.50 8.81 36.07
CA TRP A 261 8.97 8.90 36.14
C TRP A 261 9.56 8.94 37.55
N GLU A 262 8.80 8.58 38.58
CA GLU A 262 9.31 8.70 39.95
C GLU A 262 9.16 7.46 40.85
N SER A 263 8.66 6.34 40.37
CA SER A 263 8.64 5.11 41.18
C SER A 263 8.72 3.88 40.30
N GLU A 264 9.74 3.06 40.55
CA GLU A 264 9.94 1.67 40.15
C GLU A 264 9.15 1.21 38.92
N LYS A 265 9.85 0.99 37.79
CA LYS A 265 9.43 0.24 36.59
C LYS A 265 8.03 -0.37 36.73
N ILE A 266 7.00 0.41 36.40
CA ILE A 266 5.62 0.01 36.68
C ILE A 266 5.29 -1.20 35.81
N LEU A 267 5.02 -2.31 36.49
CA LEU A 267 4.63 -3.56 35.88
C LEU A 267 3.12 -3.55 35.64
N PHE A 268 2.72 -3.50 34.37
CA PHE A 268 1.31 -3.60 34.02
C PHE A 268 0.92 -5.05 33.73
N THR A 269 -0.21 -5.46 34.29
CA THR A 269 -0.88 -6.72 33.97
C THR A 269 -1.88 -6.49 32.83
N PRO A 270 -2.14 -7.51 32.00
CA PRO A 270 -3.12 -7.39 30.91
C PRO A 270 -4.52 -7.11 31.48
N MET A 271 -5.29 -6.25 30.80
CA MET A 271 -6.70 -6.02 31.15
C MET A 271 -7.54 -7.27 30.93
N VAL A 272 -7.30 -7.92 29.78
CA VAL A 272 -8.04 -9.08 29.32
C VAL A 272 -7.03 -10.04 28.71
N THR A 273 -7.16 -11.32 29.04
CA THR A 273 -6.49 -12.41 28.33
C THR A 273 -7.56 -13.19 27.59
N LEU A 274 -7.40 -13.28 26.28
CA LEU A 274 -8.32 -13.97 25.38
C LEU A 274 -7.67 -15.29 24.96
N SER A 275 -8.40 -16.37 25.19
CA SER A 275 -8.02 -17.72 24.76
C SER A 275 -8.96 -18.16 23.64
N GLY A 276 -8.43 -18.82 22.62
CA GLY A 276 -9.26 -19.39 21.55
C GLY A 276 -8.46 -19.91 20.36
N HIS A 277 -7.27 -19.36 20.10
CA HIS A 277 -6.33 -19.98 19.18
C HIS A 277 -5.79 -21.29 19.75
N LYS A 278 -5.57 -22.27 18.86
CA LYS A 278 -5.03 -23.59 19.23
C LYS A 278 -3.50 -23.63 19.18
N ASP A 279 -2.89 -22.62 18.56
CA ASP A 279 -1.44 -22.47 18.43
C ASP A 279 -0.98 -21.01 18.51
N ALA A 280 0.33 -20.78 18.38
CA ALA A 280 0.97 -19.47 18.51
C ALA A 280 0.30 -18.38 17.66
N VAL A 281 0.14 -17.18 18.23
CA VAL A 281 -0.47 -16.03 17.55
C VAL A 281 0.64 -15.18 16.94
N VAL A 282 0.75 -15.20 15.63
CA VAL A 282 1.89 -14.62 14.88
C VAL A 282 1.54 -13.35 14.12
N GLY A 283 0.26 -12.97 14.08
CA GLY A 283 -0.17 -11.71 13.50
C GLY A 283 -1.32 -11.12 14.28
N ALA A 284 -1.31 -9.80 14.45
CA ALA A 284 -2.38 -9.03 15.03
C ALA A 284 -2.49 -7.69 14.29
N VAL A 285 -3.70 -7.27 13.97
CA VAL A 285 -3.97 -5.97 13.37
C VAL A 285 -5.28 -5.41 13.91
N TRP A 286 -5.29 -4.12 14.21
CA TRP A 286 -6.52 -3.44 14.58
C TRP A 286 -7.34 -3.12 13.35
N SER A 287 -8.67 -3.22 13.44
CA SER A 287 -9.56 -2.82 12.35
C SER A 287 -9.43 -1.31 12.09
N PRO A 288 -9.08 -0.84 10.88
CA PRO A 288 -9.00 0.59 10.60
C PRO A 288 -10.34 1.30 10.73
N SER A 289 -11.45 0.58 10.52
CA SER A 289 -12.81 1.11 10.58
C SER A 289 -13.47 1.02 11.96
N SER A 290 -12.89 0.26 12.91
CA SER A 290 -13.50 0.01 14.21
C SER A 290 -12.46 0.00 15.33
N THR A 291 -12.70 0.79 16.38
CA THR A 291 -11.86 0.81 17.59
C THR A 291 -12.10 -0.38 18.52
N LYS A 292 -12.94 -1.35 18.14
CA LYS A 292 -13.34 -2.49 18.98
C LYS A 292 -12.92 -3.83 18.43
N GLU A 293 -12.60 -3.89 17.14
CA GLU A 293 -12.34 -5.15 16.44
C GLU A 293 -10.85 -5.34 16.18
N VAL A 294 -10.37 -6.54 16.49
CA VAL A 294 -8.98 -6.95 16.23
C VAL A 294 -8.99 -8.23 15.43
N LEU A 295 -8.16 -8.30 14.39
CA LEU A 295 -7.94 -9.51 13.62
C LEU A 295 -6.61 -10.13 14.04
N THR A 296 -6.61 -11.44 14.26
CA THR A 296 -5.39 -12.19 14.55
C THR A 296 -5.21 -13.38 13.64
N ALA A 297 -3.96 -13.71 13.36
CA ALA A 297 -3.54 -14.87 12.60
C ALA A 297 -2.68 -15.78 13.47
N SER A 298 -2.91 -17.09 13.37
CA SER A 298 -2.22 -18.10 14.19
C SER A 298 -1.67 -19.25 13.35
N TRP A 299 -0.69 -19.95 13.89
CA TRP A 299 -0.18 -21.21 13.36
C TRP A 299 -1.21 -22.35 13.36
N ASP A 300 -2.37 -22.17 13.99
CA ASP A 300 -3.51 -23.09 13.87
C ASP A 300 -4.24 -23.03 12.51
N HIS A 301 -3.68 -22.28 11.55
CA HIS A 301 -4.22 -22.04 10.21
C HIS A 301 -5.53 -21.26 10.19
N THR A 302 -5.83 -20.49 11.25
CA THR A 302 -7.03 -19.66 11.34
C THR A 302 -6.70 -18.17 11.43
N ILE A 303 -7.64 -17.39 10.90
CA ILE A 303 -7.76 -15.96 11.20
C ILE A 303 -9.00 -15.79 12.08
N SER A 304 -8.84 -15.14 13.22
CA SER A 304 -9.92 -14.88 14.16
C SER A 304 -10.18 -13.39 14.28
N ILE A 305 -11.46 -13.01 14.40
CA ILE A 305 -11.88 -11.64 14.67
C ILE A 305 -12.35 -11.59 16.13
N TRP A 306 -11.87 -10.59 16.85
CA TRP A 306 -12.14 -10.41 18.27
C TRP A 306 -12.90 -9.12 18.48
N ASP A 307 -13.98 -9.21 19.23
CA ASP A 307 -14.70 -8.04 19.74
C ASP A 307 -14.21 -7.77 21.16
N LEU A 308 -13.55 -6.63 21.35
CA LEU A 308 -12.98 -6.22 22.61
C LEU A 308 -13.99 -5.63 23.60
N GLU A 309 -15.22 -5.28 23.18
CA GLU A 309 -16.28 -4.94 24.12
C GLU A 309 -16.83 -6.18 24.82
N LEU A 310 -17.00 -7.25 24.04
CA LEU A 310 -17.47 -8.53 24.54
C LEU A 310 -16.34 -9.39 25.12
N ALA A 311 -15.08 -8.97 24.94
CA ALA A 311 -13.89 -9.68 25.36
C ALA A 311 -13.91 -11.15 24.88
N GLY A 312 -14.22 -11.36 23.60
CA GLY A 312 -14.37 -12.70 23.03
C GLY A 312 -14.23 -12.73 21.51
N MET A 313 -14.15 -13.94 20.96
CA MET A 313 -14.18 -14.12 19.50
C MET A 313 -15.54 -13.66 18.97
N ALA A 314 -15.51 -12.75 18.00
CA ALA A 314 -16.71 -12.28 17.33
C ALA A 314 -17.28 -13.43 16.50
N GLN A 315 -18.44 -13.94 16.89
CA GLN A 315 -19.22 -14.84 16.06
C GLN A 315 -20.03 -13.98 15.09
N TYR A 316 -19.41 -13.62 13.96
CA TYR A 316 -20.23 -13.21 12.82
C TYR A 316 -20.94 -14.46 12.33
N ASN A 317 -22.25 -14.51 12.53
CA ASN A 317 -23.10 -15.34 11.69
C ASN A 317 -22.93 -14.79 10.27
N VAL A 318 -21.95 -15.33 9.54
CA VAL A 318 -21.79 -15.02 8.14
C VAL A 318 -23.02 -15.60 7.46
N LEU A 319 -24.01 -14.76 7.21
CA LEU A 319 -24.97 -14.95 6.14
C LEU A 319 -24.15 -14.91 4.85
N PHE A 320 -23.48 -16.03 4.53
CA PHE A 320 -22.94 -16.26 3.21
C PHE A 320 -24.14 -16.30 2.28
N SER A 321 -24.45 -15.18 1.62
CA SER A 321 -25.16 -15.23 0.37
C SER A 321 -24.24 -15.91 -0.65
N ASN A 322 -24.32 -17.24 -0.69
CA ASN A 322 -23.90 -18.13 -1.78
C ASN A 322 -22.82 -17.60 -2.74
N THR A 323 -21.55 -17.80 -2.43
CA THR A 323 -20.57 -18.18 -3.44
C THR A 323 -19.79 -19.39 -2.92
N LYS A 324 -20.16 -20.56 -3.46
CA LYS A 324 -19.51 -21.85 -3.24
C LYS A 324 -18.02 -21.73 -3.58
N PHE A 325 -17.15 -21.84 -2.58
CA PHE A 325 -15.79 -22.33 -2.83
C PHE A 325 -15.85 -23.86 -2.81
N ILE A 326 -15.69 -24.44 -4.00
CA ILE A 326 -15.49 -25.87 -4.18
C ILE A 326 -14.11 -26.20 -3.64
N THR A 327 -14.03 -26.84 -2.47
CA THR A 327 -12.82 -27.53 -2.04
C THR A 327 -12.77 -28.87 -2.75
N ASN A 328 -11.85 -29.02 -3.71
CA ASN A 328 -11.44 -30.33 -4.18
C ASN A 328 -10.46 -30.91 -3.15
N LYS A 329 -10.94 -31.98 -2.50
CA LYS A 329 -10.29 -33.04 -1.72
C LYS A 329 -8.89 -32.81 -1.16
#